data_AF-A0A671Y404-F1
#
_entry.id   AF-A0A671Y404-F1
#
_cell.length_a   1.000
_cell.length_b   1.000
_cell.length_c   1.000
_cell.angle_alpha   90.00
_cell.angle_beta   90.00
_cell.angle_gamma   90.00
#
_symmetry.space_group_name_H-M   'P 1'
#
loop_
_entity.id
_entity.type
_entity.pdbx_description
1 polymer ?
#
loop_
_entity_poly.entity_id
_entity_poly.type
_entity_poly.pdbx_seq_one_letter_code
_entity_poly.pdbx_strand_id
1 'polypeptide(L)'
;SLGTPVKHHYEHFVDKHQPELIKRVSNVEPILDELLRQNVIQQESYDKIKTLPTAEEKMRELISGPLNSVSGKYIFYQILIKNEPFLVEDLKRMDVEVKIRSKVCGVDQGGFNGHEPD
;
A
#
# COMPACT_ATOMS: atom_id res chain seq x y z
N SER A 1 4.26 -25.29 16.04
CA SER A 1 4.21 -23.82 16.12
C SER A 1 3.79 -23.27 14.78
N LEU A 2 2.73 -22.45 14.75
CA LEU A 2 2.19 -21.86 13.54
C LEU A 2 3.26 -21.05 12.81
N GLY A 3 3.57 -21.42 11.57
CA GLY A 3 4.38 -20.61 10.68
C GLY A 3 3.61 -19.33 10.35
N THR A 4 4.26 -18.18 10.50
CA THR A 4 3.72 -16.90 10.04
C THR A 4 3.43 -17.00 8.54
N PRO A 5 2.24 -16.58 8.05
CA PRO A 5 2.01 -16.47 6.62
C PRO A 5 3.04 -15.49 6.04
N VAL A 6 3.89 -15.98 5.14
CA VAL A 6 4.79 -15.11 4.38
C VAL A 6 3.90 -14.30 3.45
N LYS A 7 3.58 -13.07 3.83
CA LYS A 7 2.87 -12.14 2.96
C LYS A 7 3.75 -11.84 1.75
N HIS A 8 3.15 -11.85 0.56
CA HIS A 8 3.89 -11.54 -0.66
C HIS A 8 4.25 -10.04 -0.71
N HIS A 9 5.32 -9.69 -1.43
CA HIS A 9 5.80 -8.30 -1.56
C HIS A 9 4.69 -7.32 -1.99
N TYR A 10 3.79 -7.75 -2.88
CA TYR A 10 2.66 -6.93 -3.35
C TYR A 10 1.58 -6.74 -2.29
N GLU A 11 1.31 -7.74 -1.43
CA GLU A 11 0.36 -7.58 -0.33
C GLU A 11 0.90 -6.57 0.68
N HIS A 12 2.18 -6.70 1.02
CA HIS A 12 2.86 -5.73 1.87
C HIS A 12 2.82 -4.32 1.28
N PHE A 13 3.02 -4.19 -0.04
CA PHE A 13 2.95 -2.90 -0.71
C PHE A 13 1.55 -2.27 -0.59
N VAL A 14 0.51 -3.01 -0.98
CA VAL A 14 -0.87 -2.49 -0.96
C VAL A 14 -1.31 -2.17 0.48
N ASP A 15 -1.02 -3.05 1.44
CA ASP A 15 -1.38 -2.85 2.85
C ASP A 15 -0.63 -1.68 3.49
N LYS A 16 0.65 -1.52 3.18
CA LYS A 16 1.49 -0.45 3.73
C LYS A 16 1.11 0.92 3.18
N HIS A 17 0.83 0.98 1.87
CA HIS A 17 0.63 2.24 1.16
C HIS A 17 -0.84 2.64 1.00
N GLN A 18 -1.78 1.98 1.69
CA GLN A 18 -3.21 2.34 1.61
C GLN A 18 -3.47 3.84 1.77
N PRO A 19 -2.89 4.57 2.76
CA PRO A 19 -3.17 5.99 2.92
C PRO A 19 -2.76 6.82 1.69
N GLU A 20 -1.61 6.51 1.11
CA GLU A 20 -1.10 7.22 -0.05
C GLU A 20 -1.84 6.84 -1.34
N LEU A 21 -2.21 5.57 -1.50
CA LEU A 21 -3.04 5.12 -2.61
C LEU A 21 -4.41 5.80 -2.57
N ILE A 22 -5.03 5.89 -1.40
CA ILE A 22 -6.32 6.56 -1.18
C ILE A 22 -6.21 8.05 -1.54
N LYS A 23 -5.15 8.72 -1.12
CA LYS A 23 -4.99 10.16 -1.29
C LYS A 23 -4.53 10.57 -2.69
N ARG A 24 -3.71 9.76 -3.35
CA ARG A 24 -2.95 10.16 -4.54
C ARG A 24 -3.46 9.58 -5.85
N VAL A 25 -4.21 8.47 -5.80
CA VAL A 25 -4.88 7.96 -7.00
C VAL A 25 -6.08 8.86 -7.30
N SER A 26 -5.99 9.60 -8.40
CA SER A 26 -7.05 10.53 -8.83
C SER A 26 -7.97 9.92 -9.89
N ASN A 27 -7.45 9.02 -10.72
CA ASN A 27 -8.21 8.40 -11.81
C ASN A 27 -8.60 6.95 -11.48
N VAL A 28 -9.71 6.79 -10.77
CA VAL A 28 -10.13 5.48 -10.21
C VAL A 28 -10.90 4.63 -11.21
N GLU A 29 -11.60 5.23 -12.19
CA GLU A 29 -12.46 4.49 -13.12
C GLU A 29 -11.71 3.45 -13.97
N PRO A 30 -10.56 3.74 -14.60
CA PRO A 30 -9.81 2.74 -15.35
C PRO A 30 -9.32 1.56 -14.50
N ILE A 31 -9.06 1.82 -13.22
CA ILE A 31 -8.68 0.78 -12.25
C ILE A 31 -9.89 -0.12 -11.97
N LEU A 32 -11.06 0.46 -11.71
CA LEU A 32 -12.30 -0.30 -11.49
C LEU A 32 -12.70 -1.12 -12.73
N ASP A 33 -12.58 -0.56 -13.93
CA ASP A 33 -12.90 -1.24 -15.19
C ASP A 33 -12.04 -2.49 -15.37
N GLU A 34 -10.73 -2.37 -15.14
CA GLU A 34 -9.78 -3.47 -15.28
C GLU A 34 -9.97 -4.52 -14.17
N LEU A 35 -10.28 -4.09 -12.94
CA LEU A 35 -10.60 -5.02 -11.85
C LEU A 35 -11.88 -5.82 -12.12
N LEU A 36 -12.91 -5.18 -12.68
CA LEU A 36 -14.15 -5.85 -13.08
C LEU A 36 -13.87 -6.83 -14.23
N ARG A 37 -13.13 -6.40 -15.25
CA ARG A 37 -12.73 -7.26 -16.39
C ARG A 37 -11.95 -8.50 -15.95
N GLN A 38 -11.11 -8.37 -14.92
CA GLN A 38 -10.34 -9.48 -14.36
C GLN A 38 -11.10 -10.27 -13.28
N ASN A 39 -12.40 -9.99 -13.08
CA ASN A 39 -13.25 -10.65 -12.09
C ASN A 39 -12.74 -10.55 -10.64
N VAL A 40 -11.98 -9.49 -10.33
CA VAL A 40 -11.55 -9.21 -8.96
C VAL A 40 -12.69 -8.61 -8.15
N ILE A 41 -13.50 -7.77 -8.78
CA ILE A 41 -14.70 -7.17 -8.21
C ILE A 41 -15.92 -7.60 -9.00
N GLN A 42 -17.06 -7.68 -8.33
CA GLN A 42 -18.35 -7.96 -8.98
C GLN A 42 -18.99 -6.67 -9.48
N GLN A 43 -19.95 -6.79 -10.41
CA GLN A 43 -20.68 -5.64 -10.96
C GLN A 43 -21.33 -4.79 -9.87
N GLU A 44 -21.91 -5.41 -8.84
CA GLU A 44 -22.52 -4.70 -7.70
C GLU A 44 -21.50 -3.79 -6.98
N SER A 45 -20.30 -4.31 -6.68
CA SER A 45 -19.24 -3.53 -6.05
C SER A 45 -18.75 -2.41 -6.98
N TYR A 46 -18.63 -2.69 -8.28
CA TYR A 46 -18.26 -1.69 -9.28
C TYR A 46 -19.25 -0.53 -9.29
N ASP A 47 -20.55 -0.82 -9.40
CA ASP A 47 -21.60 0.20 -9.47
C ASP A 47 -21.64 1.02 -8.18
N LYS A 48 -21.58 0.36 -7.01
CA LYS A 48 -21.51 1.02 -5.71
C LYS A 48 -20.33 1.98 -5.64
N ILE A 49 -19.11 1.51 -5.95
CA ILE A 49 -17.91 2.33 -5.81
C ILE A 49 -17.93 3.48 -6.83
N LYS A 50 -18.31 3.21 -8.09
CA LYS A 50 -18.32 4.23 -9.15
C LYS A 50 -19.22 5.43 -8.82
N THR A 51 -20.30 5.23 -8.06
CA THR A 51 -21.22 6.30 -7.65
C THR A 51 -20.71 7.19 -6.51
N LEU A 52 -19.61 6.83 -5.85
CA LEU A 52 -19.03 7.65 -4.78
C LEU A 52 -18.52 9.00 -5.34
N PRO A 53 -18.66 10.11 -4.60
CA PRO A 53 -18.46 11.44 -5.16
C PRO A 53 -16.98 11.81 -5.37
N THR A 54 -16.06 11.25 -4.57
CA THR A 54 -14.63 11.58 -4.67
C THR A 54 -13.76 10.36 -4.98
N ALA A 55 -12.61 10.60 -5.65
CA ALA A 55 -11.62 9.56 -5.88
C ALA A 55 -11.11 8.92 -4.57
N GLU A 56 -10.99 9.74 -3.51
CA GLU A 56 -10.55 9.27 -2.20
C GLU A 56 -11.55 8.26 -1.60
N GLU A 57 -12.85 8.58 -1.61
CA GLU A 57 -13.89 7.67 -1.13
C GLU A 57 -13.96 6.40 -1.99
N LYS A 58 -13.83 6.52 -3.32
CA LYS A 58 -13.77 5.39 -4.24
C LYS A 58 -12.63 4.43 -3.87
N MET A 59 -11.42 4.95 -3.70
CA MET A 59 -10.25 4.15 -3.35
C MET A 59 -10.33 3.57 -1.95
N ARG A 60 -10.87 4.33 -0.99
CA ARG A 60 -11.08 3.87 0.39
C ARG A 60 -12.01 2.66 0.40
N GLU A 61 -13.17 2.75 -0.24
CA GLU A 61 -14.16 1.67 -0.31
C GLU A 61 -13.61 0.44 -1.06
N LEU A 62 -12.91 0.67 -2.17
CA LEU A 62 -12.28 -0.39 -2.96
C LEU A 62 -11.25 -1.19 -2.15
N ILE A 63 -10.38 -0.50 -1.41
CA ILE A 63 -9.32 -1.13 -0.62
C ILE A 63 -9.90 -1.83 0.61
N SER A 64 -10.89 -1.25 1.29
CA SER A 64 -11.47 -1.84 2.51
C SER A 64 -12.39 -3.03 2.24
N GLY A 65 -13.02 -3.10 1.06
CA GLY A 65 -14.00 -4.13 0.74
C GLY A 65 -13.47 -5.18 -0.25
N PRO A 66 -13.61 -4.98 -1.57
CA PRO A 66 -13.37 -6.04 -2.55
C PRO A 66 -11.92 -6.54 -2.65
N LEU A 67 -10.93 -5.77 -2.22
CA LEU A 67 -9.50 -6.10 -2.33
C LEU A 67 -8.92 -6.91 -1.16
N ASN A 68 -9.75 -7.61 -0.39
CA ASN A 68 -9.29 -8.37 0.78
C ASN A 68 -8.61 -9.72 0.47
N SER A 69 -8.67 -10.19 -0.79
CA SER A 69 -8.02 -11.44 -1.21
C SER A 69 -6.56 -11.21 -1.64
N VAL A 70 -5.71 -12.22 -1.43
CA VAL A 70 -4.30 -12.22 -1.87
C VAL A 70 -4.19 -12.00 -3.39
N SER A 71 -5.01 -12.71 -4.17
CA SER A 71 -5.07 -12.58 -5.63
C SER A 71 -5.59 -11.22 -6.07
N GLY A 72 -6.58 -10.67 -5.36
CA GLY A 72 -7.11 -9.33 -5.62
C GLY A 72 -6.05 -8.25 -5.43
N LYS A 73 -5.28 -8.31 -4.34
CA LYS A 73 -4.16 -7.39 -4.09
C LYS A 73 -3.05 -7.51 -5.13
N TYR A 74 -2.75 -8.74 -5.58
CA TYR A 74 -1.79 -8.96 -6.67
C TYR A 74 -2.24 -8.26 -7.95
N ILE A 75 -3.47 -8.53 -8.41
CA ILE A 75 -4.00 -7.97 -9.65
C ILE A 75 -4.09 -6.44 -9.53
N PHE A 76 -4.61 -5.92 -8.43
CA PHE A 76 -4.65 -4.49 -8.18
C PHE A 76 -3.27 -3.83 -8.26
N TYR A 77 -2.24 -4.44 -7.68
CA TYR A 77 -0.87 -3.94 -7.80
C TYR A 77 -0.37 -3.94 -9.26
N GLN A 78 -0.68 -4.95 -10.06
CA GLN A 78 -0.35 -4.94 -11.50
C GLN A 78 -1.08 -3.82 -12.26
N ILE A 79 -2.35 -3.57 -11.91
CA ILE A 79 -3.14 -2.50 -12.50
C ILE A 79 -2.56 -1.12 -12.13
N LEU A 80 -2.08 -0.95 -10.89
CA LEU A 80 -1.38 0.26 -10.46
C LEU A 80 -0.09 0.48 -11.25
N ILE A 81 0.71 -0.57 -11.49
CA ILE A 81 1.93 -0.45 -12.32
C ILE A 81 1.59 0.03 -13.73
N LYS A 82 0.47 -0.44 -14.30
CA LYS A 82 0.02 -0.08 -15.65
C LYS A 82 -0.52 1.35 -15.74
N ASN A 83 -1.35 1.76 -14.78
CA ASN A 83 -2.09 3.03 -14.85
C ASN A 83 -1.40 4.18 -14.12
N GLU A 84 -0.68 3.88 -13.04
CA GLU A 84 -0.09 4.85 -12.13
C GLU A 84 1.41 4.55 -11.87
N PRO A 85 2.25 4.34 -12.92
CA PRO A 85 3.62 3.86 -12.76
C PRO A 85 4.50 4.80 -11.91
N PHE A 86 4.31 6.11 -12.07
CA PHE A 86 5.05 7.12 -11.30
C PHE A 86 4.69 7.11 -9.82
N LEU A 87 3.42 6.89 -9.48
CA LEU A 87 3.00 6.76 -8.08
C LEU A 87 3.62 5.49 -7.46
N VAL A 88 3.60 4.37 -8.18
CA VAL A 88 4.21 3.13 -7.69
C VAL A 88 5.71 3.30 -7.46
N GLU A 89 6.42 3.97 -8.37
CA GLU A 89 7.84 4.25 -8.21
C GLU A 89 8.11 5.16 -7.00
N ASP A 90 7.33 6.22 -6.84
CA ASP A 90 7.47 7.16 -5.73
C ASP A 90 7.24 6.49 -4.37
N LEU A 91 6.20 5.66 -4.25
CA LEU A 91 5.92 4.90 -3.03
C LEU A 91 7.03 3.90 -2.69
N LYS A 92 7.65 3.28 -3.71
CA LYS A 92 8.84 2.42 -3.51
C LYS A 92 10.05 3.23 -3.02
N ARG A 93 10.24 4.47 -3.49
CA ARG A 93 11.31 5.35 -3.02
C ARG A 93 11.07 5.78 -1.57
N MET A 94 9.83 6.11 -1.21
CA MET A 94 9.45 6.42 0.17
C MET A 94 9.78 5.26 1.12
N ASP A 95 9.59 4.02 0.70
CA ASP A 95 9.98 2.84 1.49
C ASP A 95 11.48 2.78 1.81
N VAL A 96 12.32 3.17 0.85
CA VAL A 96 13.78 3.24 1.03
C VAL A 96 14.14 4.38 1.97
N GLU A 97 13.56 5.57 1.79
CA GLU A 97 13.87 6.73 2.63
C GLU A 97 13.47 6.53 4.09
N VAL A 98 12.29 5.97 4.34
CA VAL A 98 11.86 5.61 5.70
C VAL A 98 12.84 4.61 6.32
N LYS A 99 13.30 3.62 5.53
CA LYS A 99 14.29 2.64 5.99
C LYS A 99 15.63 3.29 6.36
N ILE A 100 16.08 4.27 5.59
CA ILE A 100 17.30 5.05 5.89
C ILE A 100 17.10 5.84 7.18
N ARG A 101 16.01 6.60 7.30
CA ARG A 101 15.74 7.42 8.49
C ARG A 101 15.65 6.58 9.77
N SER A 102 14.99 5.42 9.72
CA SER A 102 14.96 4.48 10.85
C SER A 102 16.33 3.88 11.18
N LYS A 103 17.26 3.83 10.22
CA LYS A 103 18.65 3.38 10.46
C LYS A 103 19.53 4.47 11.06
N VAL A 104 19.28 5.73 10.67
CA VAL A 104 20.01 6.92 11.18
C VAL A 104 19.67 7.21 12.65
N CYS A 105 18.47 6.88 13.13
CA CYS A 105 18.11 6.98 14.55
C CYS A 105 18.67 5.84 15.44
N GLY A 106 19.60 5.03 14.94
CA GLY A 106 20.12 3.80 15.57
C GLY A 106 21.58 3.83 16.03
N VAL A 107 22.09 4.98 16.46
CA VAL A 107 23.38 5.18 17.15
C VAL A 107 23.17 6.41 18.04
N ASP A 108 23.29 6.33 19.37
CA ASP A 108 24.55 6.07 20.07
C ASP A 108 24.40 5.08 21.24
N GLN A 109 25.13 3.95 21.18
CA GLN A 109 25.62 3.29 22.38
C GLN A 109 26.93 4.00 22.77
N GLY A 110 26.81 5.17 23.39
CA GLY A 110 27.92 5.84 24.06
C GLY A 110 27.93 5.42 25.52
N GLY A 111 28.83 4.50 25.88
CA GLY A 111 29.04 4.08 27.26
C GLY A 111 29.43 5.28 28.13
N PHE A 112 28.69 5.47 29.22
CA PHE A 112 29.18 6.26 30.34
C PHE A 112 30.29 5.45 31.02
N ASN A 113 31.54 5.71 30.65
CA ASN A 113 32.67 5.47 31.53
C ASN A 113 32.50 6.44 32.71
N GLY A 114 31.83 5.96 33.75
CA GLY A 114 31.79 6.62 35.05
C GLY A 114 33.23 6.71 35.56
N HIS A 115 33.77 7.91 35.46
CA HIS A 115 34.98 8.34 36.13
C HIS A 115 34.79 8.10 37.63
N GLU A 116 35.67 7.30 38.23
CA GLU A 116 35.88 7.26 39.68
C GLU A 116 36.89 8.37 40.00
N PRO A 117 36.54 9.34 40.86
CA PRO A 117 37.55 10.11 41.56
C PRO A 117 37.45 9.92 43.09
N ASP A 118 38.58 9.45 43.62
CA ASP A 118 39.16 9.46 44.99
C ASP A 118 38.34 9.01 46.21
#